data_AF-A0A524F2E5-F1
#
_entry.id   AF-A0A524F2E5-F1
#
_cell.length_a   1.000
_cell.length_b   1.000
_cell.length_c   1.000
_cell.angle_alpha   90.00
_cell.angle_beta   90.00
_cell.angle_gamma   90.00
#
_symmetry.space_group_name_H-M   'P 1'
#
loop_
_entity.id
_entity.type
_entity.pdbx_description
1 polymer ?
#
loop_
_entity_poly.entity_id
_entity_poly.type
_entity_poly.pdbx_seq_one_letter_code
_entity_poly.pdbx_strand_id
1 'polypeptide(L)'
;MKRSEINTLMKQAVKFLENQKFYLPQFAYWSLENWKSKGEEIREILTNQLGWDITDFGSGDFNKKGLILFTVRNGNLKDLDTGGKNYCEKVMIVRENQLTPMHYHFQKNEDIINRGGGNLLVQLYNPTEDSQLADTPVTVSMDGIKKTFDAGTIVKLEP
;
A
#
# COMPACT_ATOMS: atom_id res chain seq x y z
N MET A 1 6.84 -3.16 -16.63
CA MET A 1 7.91 -3.96 -15.98
C MET A 1 8.03 -5.36 -16.56
N LYS A 2 9.23 -5.96 -16.60
CA LYS A 2 9.42 -7.35 -17.07
C LYS A 2 9.08 -8.35 -15.96
N ARG A 3 8.59 -9.55 -16.30
CA ARG A 3 8.32 -10.60 -15.29
C ARG A 3 9.57 -11.01 -14.49
N SER A 4 10.74 -11.06 -15.13
CA SER A 4 12.02 -11.37 -14.45
C SER A 4 12.40 -10.32 -13.40
N GLU A 5 12.12 -9.05 -13.68
CA GLU A 5 12.31 -7.94 -12.76
C GLU A 5 11.36 -8.06 -11.56
N ILE A 6 10.06 -8.25 -11.83
CA ILE A 6 9.03 -8.48 -10.79
C ILE A 6 9.43 -9.65 -9.87
N ASN A 7 9.86 -10.78 -10.43
CA ASN A 7 10.28 -11.94 -9.64
C ASN A 7 11.49 -11.63 -8.74
N THR A 8 12.43 -10.81 -9.21
CA THR A 8 13.58 -10.34 -8.42
C THR A 8 13.12 -9.44 -7.28
N LEU A 9 12.22 -8.51 -7.55
CA LEU A 9 11.66 -7.59 -6.57
C LEU A 9 10.89 -8.33 -5.47
N MET A 10 10.09 -9.34 -5.81
CA MET A 10 9.38 -10.18 -4.83
C MET A 10 10.35 -10.91 -3.89
N LYS A 11 11.43 -11.50 -4.42
CA LYS A 11 12.44 -12.18 -3.60
C LYS A 11 13.15 -11.23 -2.65
N GLN A 12 13.51 -10.04 -3.13
CA GLN A 12 14.11 -8.98 -2.30
C GLN A 12 13.14 -8.50 -1.22
N ALA A 13 11.86 -8.33 -1.56
CA ALA A 13 10.80 -7.92 -0.65
C ALA A 13 10.62 -8.92 0.50
N VAL A 14 10.55 -10.22 0.20
CA VAL A 14 10.47 -11.27 1.23
C VAL A 14 11.66 -11.18 2.20
N LYS A 15 12.89 -11.13 1.67
CA LYS A 15 14.09 -11.03 2.52
C LYS A 15 14.09 -9.76 3.38
N PHE A 16 13.63 -8.64 2.83
CA PHE A 16 13.51 -7.39 3.59
C PHE A 16 12.50 -7.53 4.74
N LEU A 17 11.31 -8.08 4.46
CA LEU A 17 10.27 -8.28 5.48
C LEU A 17 10.71 -9.25 6.58
N GLU A 18 11.40 -10.35 6.23
CA GLU A 18 12.00 -11.27 7.20
C GLU A 18 13.01 -10.59 8.13
N ASN A 19 13.85 -9.70 7.58
CA ASN A 19 14.78 -8.90 8.38
C ASN A 19 14.05 -7.95 9.34
N GLN A 20 12.91 -7.39 8.91
CA GLN A 20 12.02 -6.56 9.73
C GLN A 20 11.10 -7.38 10.65
N LYS A 21 11.24 -8.72 10.70
CA LYS A 21 10.39 -9.63 11.48
C LYS A 21 8.90 -9.57 11.12
N PHE A 22 8.59 -9.16 9.89
CA PHE A 22 7.24 -9.22 9.33
C PHE A 22 7.09 -10.48 8.48
N TYR A 23 6.29 -11.45 8.95
CA TYR A 23 6.10 -12.73 8.26
C TYR A 23 4.82 -12.71 7.42
N LEU A 24 4.95 -13.06 6.15
CA LEU A 24 3.81 -13.15 5.23
C LEU A 24 3.04 -14.48 5.38
N PRO A 25 1.72 -14.49 5.09
CA PRO A 25 0.94 -15.72 5.05
C PRO A 25 1.42 -16.66 3.94
N GLN A 26 1.14 -17.96 4.09
CA GLN A 26 1.65 -19.02 3.21
C GLN A 26 1.37 -18.80 1.72
N PHE A 27 0.23 -18.20 1.37
CA PHE A 27 -0.13 -17.95 -0.03
C PHE A 27 0.78 -16.93 -0.73
N ALA A 28 1.55 -16.13 0.03
CA ALA A 28 2.56 -15.24 -0.52
C ALA A 28 3.67 -15.97 -1.29
N TYR A 29 3.88 -17.26 -0.98
CA TYR A 29 4.98 -18.09 -1.50
C TYR A 29 4.52 -19.14 -2.51
N TRP A 30 3.24 -19.15 -2.89
CA TRP A 30 2.72 -20.16 -3.80
C TRP A 30 3.31 -20.02 -5.21
N SER A 31 3.74 -21.16 -5.76
CA SER A 31 4.06 -21.28 -7.18
C SER A 31 2.79 -21.21 -8.04
N LEU A 32 2.96 -21.02 -9.35
CA LEU A 32 1.83 -21.07 -10.29
C LEU A 32 1.08 -22.41 -10.23
N GLU A 33 1.80 -23.51 -10.01
CA GLU A 33 1.19 -24.85 -9.86
C GLU A 33 0.34 -24.93 -8.60
N ASN A 34 0.85 -24.40 -7.47
CA ASN A 34 0.08 -24.33 -6.24
C ASN A 34 -1.19 -23.50 -6.42
N TRP A 35 -1.13 -22.37 -7.13
CA TRP A 35 -2.31 -21.56 -7.44
C TRP A 35 -3.31 -22.31 -8.30
N LYS A 36 -2.85 -23.01 -9.35
CA LYS A 36 -3.70 -23.81 -10.24
C LYS A 36 -4.35 -25.00 -9.53
N SER A 37 -3.76 -25.49 -8.44
CA SER A 37 -4.31 -26.60 -7.66
C SER A 37 -5.35 -26.16 -6.63
N LYS A 38 -5.61 -24.86 -6.45
CA LYS A 38 -6.61 -24.36 -5.49
C LYS A 38 -8.00 -24.29 -6.11
N GLY A 39 -9.01 -24.50 -5.27
CA GLY A 39 -10.41 -24.39 -5.62
C GLY A 39 -11.10 -23.23 -4.92
N GLU A 40 -12.33 -23.48 -4.50
CA GLU A 40 -13.19 -22.47 -3.86
C GLU A 40 -12.68 -21.99 -2.49
N GLU A 41 -11.78 -22.73 -1.85
CA GLU A 41 -11.23 -22.39 -0.53
C GLU A 41 -10.42 -21.09 -0.54
N ILE A 42 -9.97 -20.62 -1.71
CA ILE A 42 -9.24 -19.35 -1.86
C ILE A 42 -10.11 -18.22 -2.41
N ARG A 43 -11.43 -18.39 -2.47
CA ARG A 43 -12.35 -17.40 -3.05
C ARG A 43 -12.14 -16.00 -2.48
N GLU A 44 -11.94 -15.86 -1.17
CA GLU A 44 -11.69 -14.55 -0.55
C GLU A 44 -10.40 -13.90 -1.07
N ILE A 45 -9.33 -14.68 -1.26
CA ILE A 45 -8.05 -14.18 -1.78
C ILE A 45 -8.24 -13.56 -3.16
N LEU A 46 -9.03 -14.23 -4.02
CA LEU A 46 -9.30 -13.77 -5.38
C LEU A 46 -10.27 -12.58 -5.39
N THR A 47 -11.43 -12.71 -4.73
CA THR A 47 -12.48 -11.69 -4.72
C THR A 47 -12.01 -10.37 -4.11
N ASN A 48 -11.21 -10.43 -3.04
CA ASN A 48 -10.73 -9.24 -2.34
C ASN A 48 -9.32 -8.82 -2.75
N GLN A 49 -8.75 -9.46 -3.78
CA GLN A 49 -7.44 -9.16 -4.37
C GLN A 49 -6.32 -9.10 -3.32
N LEU A 50 -6.24 -10.16 -2.50
CA LEU A 50 -5.17 -10.29 -1.53
C LEU A 50 -3.86 -10.67 -2.21
N GLY A 51 -2.73 -10.33 -1.59
CA GLY A 51 -1.41 -10.71 -2.05
C GLY A 51 -0.60 -9.60 -2.69
N TRP A 52 0.34 -10.00 -3.56
CA TRP A 52 1.36 -9.14 -4.13
C TRP A 52 0.82 -8.14 -5.14
N ASP A 53 1.26 -6.90 -5.02
CA ASP A 53 1.09 -5.85 -6.02
C ASP A 53 2.42 -5.08 -6.16
N ILE A 54 2.87 -4.94 -7.40
CA ILE A 54 4.11 -4.30 -7.78
C ILE A 54 3.81 -3.42 -8.98
N THR A 55 4.02 -2.12 -8.81
CA THR A 55 3.63 -1.12 -9.80
C THR A 55 4.75 -0.10 -10.00
N ASP A 56 4.94 0.33 -11.25
CA ASP A 56 5.72 1.50 -11.63
C ASP A 56 4.82 2.72 -11.92
N PHE A 57 3.54 2.61 -11.58
CA PHE A 57 2.48 3.58 -11.89
C PHE A 57 2.42 3.95 -13.39
N GLY A 58 2.80 3.02 -14.27
CA GLY A 58 2.83 3.25 -15.73
C GLY A 58 3.99 4.12 -16.19
N SER A 59 4.96 4.43 -15.32
CA SER A 59 6.08 5.34 -15.62
C SER A 59 7.20 4.69 -16.44
N GLY A 60 7.31 3.36 -16.41
CA GLY A 60 8.45 2.62 -16.98
C GLY A 60 9.74 2.73 -16.16
N ASP A 61 9.74 3.44 -15.03
CA ASP A 61 10.90 3.60 -14.13
C ASP A 61 10.48 3.30 -12.68
N PHE A 62 10.44 2.00 -12.36
CA PHE A 62 10.06 1.51 -11.04
C PHE A 62 10.96 2.08 -9.92
N ASN A 63 12.25 2.27 -10.15
CA ASN A 63 13.18 2.73 -9.10
C ASN A 63 12.88 4.16 -8.67
N LYS A 64 12.50 5.02 -9.62
CA LYS A 64 12.11 6.41 -9.32
C LYS A 64 10.66 6.53 -8.89
N LYS A 65 9.74 5.84 -9.58
CA LYS A 65 8.31 5.87 -9.31
C LYS A 65 7.78 4.45 -9.27
N GLY A 66 7.54 3.95 -8.07
CA GLY A 66 7.04 2.60 -7.92
C GLY A 66 6.73 2.26 -6.48
N LEU A 67 6.12 1.10 -6.31
CA LEU A 67 5.71 0.62 -5.00
C LEU A 67 5.62 -0.90 -5.01
N ILE A 68 6.04 -1.52 -3.90
CA ILE A 68 5.76 -2.92 -3.61
C ILE A 68 4.81 -2.96 -2.44
N LEU A 69 3.75 -3.74 -2.56
CA LEU A 69 2.87 -4.03 -1.43
C LEU A 69 2.39 -5.48 -1.42
N PHE A 70 1.99 -5.91 -0.24
CA PHE A 70 1.26 -7.15 -0.02
C PHE A 70 -0.01 -6.85 0.77
N THR A 71 -1.17 -7.11 0.16
CA THR A 71 -2.46 -7.00 0.83
C THR A 71 -2.69 -8.24 1.69
N VAL A 72 -2.58 -8.10 3.01
CA VAL A 72 -2.68 -9.20 3.97
C VAL A 72 -4.12 -9.63 4.17
N ARG A 73 -5.02 -8.65 4.25
CA ARG A 73 -6.47 -8.84 4.42
C ARG A 73 -7.20 -7.65 3.82
N ASN A 74 -8.38 -7.91 3.30
CA ASN A 74 -9.25 -6.89 2.74
C ASN A 74 -10.70 -7.37 2.81
N GLY A 75 -11.64 -6.45 2.66
CA GLY A 75 -13.07 -6.71 2.57
C GLY A 75 -13.66 -6.26 1.24
N ASN A 76 -14.97 -6.47 1.08
CA ASN A 76 -15.73 -6.03 -0.07
C ASN A 76 -16.86 -5.11 0.36
N LEU A 77 -17.01 -3.97 -0.35
CA LEU A 77 -18.07 -3.00 -0.05
C LEU A 77 -19.46 -3.61 -0.17
N LYS A 78 -19.65 -4.58 -1.07
CA LYS A 78 -20.95 -5.26 -1.29
C LYS A 78 -21.41 -6.09 -0.10
N ASP A 79 -20.46 -6.50 0.75
CA ASP A 79 -20.72 -7.39 1.88
C ASP A 79 -20.85 -6.61 3.19
N LEU A 80 -20.70 -5.28 3.20
CA LEU A 80 -20.74 -4.50 4.44
C LEU A 80 -22.09 -4.61 5.15
N ASP A 81 -23.19 -4.59 4.40
CA ASP A 81 -24.54 -4.69 4.95
C ASP A 81 -24.84 -6.08 5.54
N THR A 82 -24.06 -7.10 5.15
CA THR A 82 -24.19 -8.47 5.65
C THR A 82 -23.14 -8.82 6.71
N GLY A 83 -22.41 -7.82 7.23
CA GLY A 83 -21.40 -7.99 8.27
C GLY A 83 -20.00 -8.32 7.75
N GLY A 84 -19.73 -8.04 6.47
CA GLY A 84 -18.44 -8.19 5.84
C GLY A 84 -17.35 -7.31 6.45
N LYS A 85 -16.09 -7.64 6.15
CA LYS A 85 -14.91 -6.95 6.68
C LYS A 85 -14.90 -5.48 6.22
N ASN A 86 -14.91 -4.55 7.16
CA ASN A 86 -14.85 -3.10 6.89
C ASN A 86 -13.43 -2.52 6.97
N TYR A 87 -12.41 -3.39 7.02
CA TYR A 87 -11.01 -3.01 7.19
C TYR A 87 -10.10 -3.74 6.19
N CYS A 88 -8.94 -3.12 5.94
CA CYS A 88 -7.89 -3.62 5.07
C CYS A 88 -6.54 -3.45 5.77
N GLU A 89 -5.60 -4.36 5.51
CA GLU A 89 -4.22 -4.23 5.97
C GLU A 89 -3.28 -4.54 4.80
N LYS A 90 -2.32 -3.65 4.58
CA LYS A 90 -1.25 -3.81 3.61
C LYS A 90 0.09 -3.63 4.30
N VAL A 91 1.06 -4.47 3.94
CA VAL A 91 2.47 -4.17 4.20
C VAL A 91 3.09 -3.65 2.91
N MET A 92 3.85 -2.58 3.02
CA MET A 92 4.38 -1.84 1.88
C MET A 92 5.89 -1.69 2.03
N ILE A 93 6.61 -1.72 0.92
CA ILE A 93 8.04 -1.47 0.88
C ILE A 93 8.27 -0.32 -0.11
N VAL A 94 8.79 0.78 0.41
CA VAL A 94 9.20 1.95 -0.35
C VAL A 94 10.72 1.99 -0.32
N ARG A 95 11.36 2.05 -1.50
CA ARG A 95 12.82 2.20 -1.59
C ARG A 95 13.22 3.63 -1.25
N GLU A 96 14.50 3.78 -0.92
CA GLU A 96 15.11 5.10 -0.75
C GLU A 96 14.87 5.97 -1.98
N ASN A 97 14.35 7.18 -1.77
CA ASN A 97 13.99 8.17 -2.80
C ASN A 97 12.96 7.70 -3.85
N GLN A 98 12.27 6.58 -3.64
CA GLN A 98 11.21 6.10 -4.52
C GLN A 98 9.90 6.85 -4.23
N LEU A 99 9.24 7.33 -5.28
CA LEU A 99 8.03 8.12 -5.18
C LEU A 99 6.76 7.30 -5.48
N THR A 100 5.79 7.36 -4.57
CA THR A 100 4.38 7.07 -4.88
C THR A 100 3.71 8.37 -5.33
N PRO A 101 3.10 8.43 -6.53
CA PRO A 101 2.48 9.66 -7.03
C PRO A 101 1.37 10.20 -6.12
N MET A 102 1.15 11.52 -6.17
CA MET A 102 0.05 12.18 -5.47
C MET A 102 -1.30 11.59 -5.88
N HIS A 103 -2.12 11.26 -4.90
CA HIS A 103 -3.46 10.71 -5.10
C HIS A 103 -4.30 10.89 -3.84
N TYR A 104 -5.60 10.65 -3.96
CA TYR A 104 -6.52 10.52 -2.84
C TYR A 104 -7.49 9.36 -3.11
N HIS A 105 -8.28 9.00 -2.10
CA HIS A 105 -9.27 7.95 -2.20
C HIS A 105 -10.67 8.49 -1.97
N PHE A 106 -11.61 8.11 -2.84
CA PHE A 106 -13.01 8.52 -2.70
C PHE A 106 -13.70 7.90 -1.49
N GLN A 107 -13.27 6.71 -1.07
CA GLN A 107 -13.96 5.92 -0.04
C GLN A 107 -13.03 5.42 1.07
N LYS A 108 -11.75 5.16 0.74
CA LYS A 108 -10.80 4.62 1.72
C LYS A 108 -10.33 5.73 2.65
N ASN A 109 -10.53 5.52 3.94
CA ASN A 109 -9.74 6.19 4.98
C ASN A 109 -8.58 5.26 5.37
N GLU A 110 -7.39 5.80 5.55
CA GLU A 110 -6.21 5.00 5.85
C GLU A 110 -5.27 5.66 6.86
N ASP A 111 -4.67 4.82 7.70
CA ASP A 111 -3.53 5.17 8.52
C ASP A 111 -2.27 4.69 7.79
N ILE A 112 -1.41 5.63 7.38
CA ILE A 112 -0.08 5.30 6.86
C ILE A 112 0.87 5.19 8.06
N ILE A 113 1.48 4.01 8.22
CA ILE A 113 2.32 3.69 9.37
C ILE A 113 3.74 3.42 8.88
N ASN A 114 4.72 4.18 9.36
CA ASN A 114 6.12 3.80 9.22
C ASN A 114 6.43 2.69 10.23
N ARG A 115 6.66 1.47 9.75
CA ARG A 115 6.88 0.29 10.59
C ARG A 115 8.37 0.04 10.91
N GLY A 116 9.29 0.77 10.28
CA GLY A 116 10.72 0.45 10.36
C GLY A 116 11.54 0.92 9.17
N GLY A 117 12.85 1.03 9.38
CA GLY A 117 13.82 1.37 8.35
C GLY A 117 14.16 2.86 8.31
N GLY A 118 13.83 3.51 7.19
CA GLY A 118 14.11 4.94 6.98
C GLY A 118 12.99 5.86 7.47
N ASN A 119 13.08 7.13 7.09
CA ASN A 119 12.00 8.09 7.26
C ASN A 119 11.04 8.02 6.07
N LEU A 120 9.74 7.99 6.33
CA LEU A 120 8.72 8.13 5.29
C LEU A 120 8.28 9.58 5.20
N LEU A 121 8.35 10.15 4.00
CA LEU A 121 7.95 11.52 3.73
C LEU A 121 6.60 11.53 3.02
N VAL A 122 5.64 12.29 3.55
CA VAL A 122 4.27 12.37 3.04
C VAL A 122 3.95 13.83 2.74
N GLN A 123 3.67 14.13 1.47
CA GLN A 123 3.23 15.46 1.05
C GLN A 123 1.71 15.54 1.04
N LEU A 124 1.14 16.62 1.60
CA LEU A 124 -0.29 16.72 1.85
C LEU A 124 -0.92 17.93 1.15
N TYR A 125 -2.10 17.73 0.56
CA TYR A 125 -2.98 18.75 0.02
C TYR A 125 -4.43 18.37 0.27
N ASN A 126 -5.32 19.35 0.39
CA ASN A 126 -6.76 19.12 0.25
C ASN A 126 -7.11 19.04 -1.25
N PRO A 127 -8.09 18.21 -1.66
CA PRO A 127 -8.61 18.26 -3.01
C PRO A 127 -9.58 19.45 -3.18
N THR A 128 -9.55 20.10 -4.33
CA THR A 128 -10.64 20.98 -4.79
C THR A 128 -11.82 20.15 -5.31
N GLU A 129 -12.96 20.80 -5.61
CA GLU A 129 -14.13 20.14 -6.21
C GLU A 129 -13.81 19.48 -7.57
N ASP A 130 -12.89 20.07 -8.34
CA ASP A 130 -12.37 19.55 -9.61
C ASP A 130 -11.11 18.67 -9.46
N SER A 131 -10.87 18.14 -8.24
CA SER A 131 -9.79 17.18 -7.93
C SER A 131 -8.37 17.71 -8.19
N GLN A 132 -8.17 19.02 -8.09
CA GLN A 132 -6.86 19.68 -8.10
C GLN A 132 -6.32 19.84 -6.67
N LEU A 133 -5.07 20.31 -6.58
CA LEU A 133 -4.41 20.57 -5.30
C LEU A 133 -4.83 21.95 -4.78
N ALA A 134 -5.60 21.98 -3.69
CA ALA A 134 -6.01 23.24 -3.07
C ALA A 134 -4.86 23.86 -2.27
N ASP A 135 -4.75 25.19 -2.33
CA ASP A 135 -3.86 25.99 -1.48
C ASP A 135 -4.55 26.35 -0.16
N THR A 136 -4.93 25.34 0.62
CA THR A 136 -5.59 25.51 1.92
C THR A 136 -4.93 24.67 3.00
N PRO A 137 -4.92 25.10 4.28
CA PRO A 137 -4.32 24.33 5.36
C PRO A 137 -4.92 22.92 5.48
N VAL A 138 -4.07 21.92 5.63
CA VAL A 138 -4.45 20.52 5.79
C VAL A 138 -4.38 20.15 7.27
N THR A 139 -5.47 19.61 7.81
CA THR A 139 -5.51 19.10 9.20
C THR A 139 -5.54 17.58 9.20
N VAL A 140 -4.59 16.96 9.89
CA VAL A 140 -4.47 15.51 10.02
C VAL A 140 -4.38 15.08 11.49
N SER A 141 -4.74 13.83 11.76
CA SER A 141 -4.46 13.18 13.04
C SER A 141 -3.13 12.42 12.93
N MET A 142 -2.14 12.78 13.72
CA MET A 142 -0.87 12.06 13.84
C MET A 142 -0.80 11.44 15.23
N ASP A 143 -0.90 10.11 15.30
CA ASP A 143 -0.86 9.34 16.56
C ASP A 143 -1.85 9.86 17.62
N GLY A 144 -3.05 10.27 17.16
CA GLY A 144 -4.11 10.82 18.01
C GLY A 144 -4.02 12.33 18.26
N ILE A 145 -2.97 13.01 17.80
CA ILE A 145 -2.79 14.46 17.95
C ILE A 145 -3.17 15.15 16.64
N LYS A 146 -4.16 16.05 16.69
CA LYS A 146 -4.52 16.89 15.55
C LYS A 146 -3.43 17.92 15.28
N LYS A 147 -2.95 17.98 14.05
CA LYS A 147 -1.98 18.98 13.57
C LYS A 147 -2.47 19.59 12.27
N THR A 148 -2.19 20.88 12.10
CA THR A 148 -2.53 21.64 10.89
C THR A 148 -1.24 22.09 10.21
N PHE A 149 -1.17 21.92 8.90
CA PHE A 149 -0.02 22.25 8.07
C PHE A 149 -0.47 23.09 6.88
N ASP A 150 0.43 23.91 6.34
CA ASP A 150 0.18 24.60 5.06
C ASP A 150 0.12 23.59 3.91
N ALA A 151 -0.61 23.93 2.85
CA ALA A 151 -0.71 23.09 1.65
C ALA A 151 0.67 22.76 1.08
N GLY A 152 0.89 21.50 0.71
CA GLY A 152 2.15 21.03 0.16
C GLY A 152 3.26 20.78 1.17
N THR A 153 2.99 20.95 2.46
CA THR A 153 3.93 20.55 3.52
C THR A 153 4.29 19.07 3.39
N ILE A 154 5.58 18.78 3.51
CA ILE A 154 6.11 17.41 3.58
C ILE A 154 6.26 17.04 5.06
N VAL A 155 5.39 16.14 5.51
CA VAL A 155 5.42 15.59 6.86
C VAL A 155 6.34 14.38 6.90
N LYS A 156 7.14 14.28 7.96
CA LYS A 156 8.03 13.14 8.21
C LYS A 156 7.38 12.18 9.22
N LEU A 157 7.26 10.92 8.84
CA LEU A 157 6.90 9.81 9.72
C LEU A 157 8.16 9.01 10.05
N GLU A 158 8.55 9.01 11.32
CA GLU A 158 9.64 8.19 11.85
C GLU A 158 9.09 6.81 12.27
N PRO A 159 9.91 5.76 12.26
CA PRO A 159 9.51 4.43 12.75
C PRO A 159 9.11 4.37 14.22
#